data_AF-A0A1L8N2J6-F1
#
_entry.id   AF-A0A1L8N2J6-F1
#
_cell.length_a   1.000
_cell.length_b   1.000
_cell.length_c   1.000
_cell.angle_alpha   90.00
_cell.angle_beta   90.00
_cell.angle_gamma   90.00
#
_symmetry.space_group_name_H-M   'P 1'
#
loop_
_entity.id
_entity.type
_entity.pdbx_description
1 polymer ?
#
loop_
_entity_poly.entity_id
_entity_poly.type
_entity_poly.pdbx_seq_one_letter_code
_entity_poly.pdbx_strand_id
1 'polypeptide(L)'
;MRIKKYFFSLISFVFLLATLSAAELSIKEQEAIDNFMQFRVNLTSESDAQIILKRINQYQSNLSLPSSFSAESKLIIENFITLEKYNYMYTLDIHNPKLPELILPQKDKNDKWFDTHDKENINKWLYCTAADVISCCMQFVSKTDAMKMGLTIKDHYKKALSMDSNMSYALFGMGQWLIQAPGIAGGSKKGAIEAFELSLSSARNNAERFYAYVLLSQGYYEGNKKDVATSTLQKAIDLAPNSTYPMFIKLLNDNNYSLYYYITHREKIDKKLHI
;
A
#
# COMPACT_ATOMS: atom_id res chain seq x y z
N MET A 1 -55.24 51.01 5.15
CA MET A 1 -54.96 49.62 5.54
C MET A 1 -54.87 48.75 4.29
N ARG A 2 -53.65 48.34 3.90
CA ARG A 2 -53.30 47.16 3.08
C ARG A 2 -51.80 47.24 2.73
N ILE A 3 -50.97 46.64 3.58
CA ILE A 3 -49.55 46.42 3.32
C ILE A 3 -49.44 45.27 2.31
N LYS A 4 -48.95 45.56 1.10
CA LYS A 4 -48.60 44.52 0.11
C LYS A 4 -47.20 44.01 0.41
N LYS A 5 -47.11 42.73 0.76
CA LYS A 5 -45.87 41.95 0.86
C LYS A 5 -45.40 41.58 -0.55
N TYR A 6 -44.15 41.87 -0.89
CA TYR A 6 -43.43 41.26 -2.01
C TYR A 6 -42.06 40.81 -1.46
N PHE A 7 -41.96 39.56 -1.02
CA PHE A 7 -41.34 38.44 -1.75
C PHE A 7 -39.88 38.70 -2.15
N PHE A 8 -38.96 38.53 -1.19
CA PHE A 8 -37.55 38.29 -1.48
C PHE A 8 -37.41 36.81 -1.86
N SER A 9 -37.17 36.54 -3.14
CA SER A 9 -36.76 35.22 -3.62
C SER A 9 -35.25 35.09 -3.37
N LEU A 10 -34.88 34.30 -2.35
CA LEU A 10 -33.50 33.88 -2.11
C LEU A 10 -33.22 32.72 -3.08
N ILE A 11 -32.56 32.99 -4.21
CA ILE A 11 -32.06 31.96 -5.11
C ILE A 11 -30.82 31.35 -4.45
N SER A 12 -31.02 30.26 -3.71
CA SER A 12 -29.92 29.40 -3.26
C SER A 12 -29.36 28.65 -4.46
N PHE A 13 -28.25 29.14 -4.99
CA PHE A 13 -27.46 28.45 -6.01
C PHE A 13 -26.73 27.28 -5.34
N VAL A 14 -27.39 26.11 -5.29
CA VAL A 14 -26.71 24.87 -4.92
C VAL A 14 -25.83 24.49 -6.09
N PHE A 15 -24.53 24.83 -6.01
CA PHE A 15 -23.51 24.21 -6.84
C PHE A 15 -23.46 22.72 -6.47
N LEU A 16 -24.23 21.90 -7.18
CA LEU A 16 -23.95 20.48 -7.33
C LEU A 16 -22.63 20.40 -8.12
N LEU A 17 -21.52 20.37 -7.38
CA LEU A 17 -20.27 19.84 -7.90
C LEU A 17 -20.58 18.38 -8.27
N ALA A 18 -20.83 18.14 -9.55
CA ALA A 18 -20.75 16.80 -10.10
C ALA A 18 -19.28 16.39 -9.95
N THR A 19 -18.95 15.77 -8.82
CA THR A 19 -17.74 14.98 -8.69
C THR A 19 -17.87 13.91 -9.77
N LEU A 20 -17.03 14.00 -10.81
CA LEU A 20 -16.72 12.87 -11.69
C LEU A 20 -16.20 11.77 -10.76
N SER A 21 -17.12 10.93 -10.29
CA SER A 21 -16.78 9.84 -9.39
C SER A 21 -16.12 8.77 -10.24
N ALA A 22 -14.84 8.49 -9.95
CA ALA A 22 -14.22 7.26 -10.40
C ALA A 22 -15.14 6.07 -10.07
N ALA A 23 -15.05 4.98 -10.84
CA ALA A 23 -15.86 3.79 -10.60
C ALA A 23 -15.67 3.33 -9.15
N GLU A 24 -16.71 3.39 -8.32
CA GLU A 24 -16.64 2.85 -6.97
C GLU A 24 -16.73 1.32 -7.00
N LEU A 25 -15.95 0.66 -6.15
CA LEU A 25 -16.10 -0.78 -5.96
C LEU A 25 -17.45 -1.07 -5.32
N SER A 26 -18.10 -2.16 -5.73
CA SER A 26 -19.23 -2.69 -4.98
C SER A 26 -18.80 -3.13 -3.58
N ILE A 27 -19.76 -3.24 -2.66
CA ILE A 27 -19.52 -3.70 -1.28
C ILE A 27 -18.78 -5.05 -1.27
N LYS A 28 -19.20 -6.00 -2.12
CA LYS A 28 -18.57 -7.33 -2.20
C LYS A 28 -17.13 -7.28 -2.73
N GLU A 29 -16.84 -6.40 -3.69
CA GLU A 29 -15.48 -6.21 -4.21
C GLU A 29 -14.58 -5.59 -3.13
N GLN A 30 -15.09 -4.62 -2.36
CA GLN A 30 -14.37 -4.05 -1.25
C GLN A 30 -14.13 -5.06 -0.11
N GLU A 31 -15.13 -5.90 0.20
CA GLU A 31 -14.99 -7.00 1.17
C GLU A 31 -13.92 -8.00 0.74
N ALA A 32 -13.78 -8.30 -0.57
CA ALA A 32 -12.74 -9.18 -1.07
C ALA A 32 -11.32 -8.60 -0.83
N ILE A 33 -11.15 -7.29 -1.04
CA ILE A 33 -9.89 -6.59 -0.73
C ILE A 33 -9.63 -6.63 0.78
N ASP A 34 -10.62 -6.33 1.61
CA ASP A 34 -10.47 -6.30 3.06
C ASP A 34 -10.13 -7.69 3.62
N ASN A 35 -10.77 -8.74 3.09
CA ASN A 35 -10.46 -10.13 3.40
C ASN A 35 -9.03 -10.51 3.00
N PHE A 36 -8.55 -10.06 1.84
CA PHE A 36 -7.17 -10.27 1.44
C PHE A 36 -6.20 -9.54 2.39
N MET A 37 -6.47 -8.29 2.75
CA MET A 37 -5.64 -7.54 3.69
C MET A 37 -5.56 -8.24 5.06
N GLN A 38 -6.68 -8.76 5.56
CA GLN A 38 -6.67 -9.57 6.78
C GLN A 38 -5.90 -10.88 6.60
N PHE A 39 -6.02 -11.53 5.44
CA PHE A 39 -5.23 -12.72 5.12
C PHE A 39 -3.73 -12.43 5.17
N ARG A 40 -3.27 -11.30 4.61
CA ARG A 40 -1.85 -10.89 4.70
C ARG A 40 -1.38 -10.73 6.15
N VAL A 41 -2.18 -10.09 7.02
CA VAL A 41 -1.86 -10.02 8.46
C VAL A 41 -1.74 -11.42 9.05
N ASN A 42 -2.63 -12.35 8.70
CA ASN A 42 -2.57 -13.74 9.17
C ASN A 42 -1.38 -14.54 8.61
N LEU A 43 -0.74 -14.11 7.52
CA LEU A 43 0.50 -14.72 7.03
C LEU A 43 1.68 -14.33 7.92
N THR A 44 1.64 -13.14 8.51
CA THR A 44 2.73 -12.64 9.37
C THR A 44 2.88 -13.45 10.67
N SER A 45 1.99 -14.38 10.99
CA SER A 45 2.16 -15.28 12.14
C SER A 45 3.12 -16.44 11.88
N GLU A 46 3.61 -16.57 10.65
CA GLU A 46 4.58 -17.58 10.23
C GLU A 46 5.88 -16.85 9.87
N SER A 47 7.03 -17.49 10.09
CA SER A 47 8.34 -16.96 9.70
C SER A 47 8.95 -17.73 8.53
N ASP A 48 8.52 -18.96 8.27
CA ASP A 48 8.99 -19.73 7.12
C ASP A 48 8.30 -19.27 5.82
N ALA A 49 9.07 -18.62 4.94
CA ALA A 49 8.58 -18.10 3.67
C ALA A 49 8.10 -19.19 2.69
N GLN A 50 8.61 -20.44 2.75
CA GLN A 50 8.09 -21.54 1.92
C GLN A 50 6.68 -21.95 2.37
N ILE A 51 6.45 -22.04 3.69
CA ILE A 51 5.12 -22.33 4.26
C ILE A 51 4.14 -21.22 3.86
N ILE A 52 4.57 -19.96 3.96
CA ILE A 52 3.75 -18.82 3.57
C ILE A 52 3.39 -18.85 2.08
N LEU A 53 4.35 -19.11 1.19
CA LEU A 53 4.07 -19.24 -0.25
C LEU A 53 3.08 -20.36 -0.54
N LYS A 54 3.17 -21.50 0.15
CA LYS A 54 2.19 -22.58 0.05
C LYS A 54 0.79 -22.10 0.46
N ARG A 55 0.67 -21.35 1.55
CA ARG A 55 -0.62 -20.76 2.00
C ARG A 55 -1.18 -19.77 1.00
N ILE A 56 -0.35 -18.92 0.38
CA ILE A 56 -0.78 -17.97 -0.66
C ILE A 56 -1.28 -18.73 -1.90
N ASN A 57 -0.56 -19.77 -2.34
CA ASN A 57 -0.99 -20.62 -3.44
C ASN A 57 -2.33 -21.31 -3.14
N GLN A 58 -2.52 -21.83 -1.93
CA GLN A 58 -3.79 -22.41 -1.50
C GLN A 58 -4.91 -21.37 -1.47
N TYR A 59 -4.66 -20.17 -0.95
CA TYR A 59 -5.62 -19.07 -0.97
C TYR A 59 -6.06 -18.76 -2.40
N GLN A 60 -5.11 -18.59 -3.32
CA GLN A 60 -5.40 -18.30 -4.72
C GLN A 60 -6.21 -19.42 -5.40
N SER A 61 -5.84 -20.70 -5.19
CA SER A 61 -6.56 -21.83 -5.79
C SER A 61 -7.99 -21.96 -5.26
N ASN A 62 -8.24 -21.56 -4.02
CA ASN A 62 -9.57 -21.59 -3.39
C ASN A 62 -10.37 -20.30 -3.63
N LEU A 63 -9.75 -19.26 -4.20
CA LEU A 63 -10.39 -17.98 -4.43
C LEU A 63 -11.40 -18.10 -5.57
N SER A 64 -12.69 -18.04 -5.22
CA SER A 64 -13.78 -17.97 -6.19
C SER A 64 -14.34 -16.56 -6.21
N LEU A 65 -13.91 -15.75 -7.17
CA LEU A 65 -14.43 -14.39 -7.36
C LEU A 65 -15.78 -14.45 -8.10
N PRO A 66 -16.83 -13.78 -7.60
CA PRO A 66 -18.12 -13.75 -8.27
C PRO A 66 -18.02 -13.28 -9.73
N SER A 67 -18.85 -13.84 -10.60
CA SER A 67 -18.94 -13.40 -12.01
C SER A 67 -19.31 -11.92 -12.13
N SER A 68 -20.06 -11.39 -11.15
CA SER A 68 -20.45 -9.99 -11.05
C SER A 68 -19.32 -9.02 -10.76
N PHE A 69 -18.14 -9.49 -10.36
CA PHE A 69 -16.98 -8.62 -10.17
C PHE A 69 -16.51 -8.06 -11.51
N SER A 70 -16.26 -6.75 -11.54
CA SER A 70 -15.68 -6.08 -12.69
C SER A 70 -14.32 -6.69 -13.07
N ALA A 71 -13.91 -6.49 -14.32
CA ALA A 71 -12.56 -6.89 -14.74
C ALA A 71 -11.48 -6.11 -13.97
N GLU A 72 -11.78 -4.86 -13.59
CA GLU A 72 -10.87 -4.01 -12.80
C GLU A 72 -10.64 -4.56 -11.39
N SER A 73 -11.72 -4.92 -10.68
CA SER A 73 -11.60 -5.46 -9.33
C SER A 73 -10.88 -6.81 -9.30
N LYS A 74 -11.08 -7.64 -10.32
CA LYS A 74 -10.31 -8.88 -10.50
C LYS A 74 -8.82 -8.59 -10.70
N LEU A 75 -8.48 -7.57 -11.50
CA LEU A 75 -7.09 -7.13 -11.70
C LEU A 75 -6.46 -6.60 -10.40
N ILE A 76 -7.20 -5.81 -9.62
CA ILE A 76 -6.77 -5.31 -8.30
C ILE A 76 -6.46 -6.48 -7.36
N ILE A 77 -7.33 -7.49 -7.28
CA ILE A 77 -7.13 -8.68 -6.45
C ILE A 77 -5.94 -9.52 -6.95
N GLU A 78 -5.77 -9.63 -8.27
CA GLU A 78 -4.61 -10.29 -8.86
C GLU A 78 -3.29 -9.58 -8.52
N ASN A 79 -3.26 -8.24 -8.57
CA ASN A 79 -2.11 -7.45 -8.13
C ASN A 79 -1.75 -7.79 -6.68
N PHE A 80 -2.73 -7.77 -5.79
CA PHE A 80 -2.56 -8.10 -4.38
C PHE A 80 -1.92 -9.47 -4.15
N ILE A 81 -2.45 -10.51 -4.78
CA ILE A 81 -1.91 -11.88 -4.66
C ILE A 81 -0.49 -11.96 -5.23
N THR A 82 -0.26 -11.34 -6.39
CA THR A 82 1.04 -11.35 -7.07
C THR A 82 2.11 -10.63 -6.25
N LEU A 83 1.78 -9.47 -5.69
CA LEU A 83 2.64 -8.70 -4.80
C LEU A 83 3.02 -9.50 -3.55
N GLU A 84 2.03 -10.17 -2.93
CA GLU A 84 2.32 -10.94 -1.73
C GLU A 84 3.21 -12.16 -2.03
N LYS A 85 2.96 -12.86 -3.14
CA LYS A 85 3.85 -13.92 -3.63
C LYS A 85 5.26 -13.39 -3.88
N TYR A 86 5.36 -12.26 -4.56
CA TYR A 86 6.63 -11.63 -4.87
C TYR A 86 7.42 -11.32 -3.60
N ASN A 87 6.78 -10.71 -2.60
CA ASN A 87 7.44 -10.34 -1.33
C ASN A 87 8.05 -11.55 -0.63
N TYR A 88 7.35 -12.69 -0.59
CA TYR A 88 7.87 -13.90 0.06
C TYR A 88 8.86 -14.69 -0.82
N MET A 89 8.75 -14.63 -2.14
CA MET A 89 9.80 -15.13 -3.04
C MET A 89 11.10 -14.33 -2.90
N TYR A 90 11.00 -13.01 -2.78
CA TYR A 90 12.13 -12.12 -2.52
C TYR A 90 12.70 -12.35 -1.11
N THR A 91 11.86 -12.68 -0.14
CA THR A 91 12.30 -13.06 1.21
C THR A 91 13.14 -14.33 1.19
N LEU A 92 12.77 -15.33 0.40
CA LEU A 92 13.57 -16.55 0.27
C LEU A 92 14.92 -16.31 -0.39
N ASP A 93 14.93 -15.54 -1.47
CA ASP A 93 16.12 -15.23 -2.23
C ASP A 93 15.90 -13.92 -2.99
N ILE A 94 16.68 -12.90 -2.65
CA ILE A 94 16.58 -11.58 -3.28
C ILE A 94 17.00 -11.60 -4.76
N HIS A 95 17.77 -12.62 -5.16
CA HIS A 95 18.24 -12.84 -6.53
C HIS A 95 17.41 -13.92 -7.25
N ASN A 96 16.24 -14.30 -6.69
CA ASN A 96 15.42 -15.37 -7.23
C ASN A 96 15.05 -15.08 -8.70
N PRO A 97 15.48 -15.92 -9.65
CA PRO A 97 15.34 -15.64 -11.08
C PRO A 97 13.88 -15.65 -11.56
N LYS A 98 12.94 -16.18 -10.75
CA LYS A 98 11.51 -16.21 -11.06
C LYS A 98 10.77 -14.94 -10.67
N LEU A 99 11.39 -14.03 -9.92
CA LEU A 99 10.78 -12.74 -9.57
C LEU A 99 10.35 -11.92 -10.80
N PRO A 100 11.20 -11.69 -11.82
CA PRO A 100 10.79 -10.96 -13.03
C PRO A 100 9.70 -11.69 -13.81
N GLU A 101 9.76 -13.02 -13.90
CA GLU A 101 8.73 -13.85 -14.56
C GLU A 101 7.36 -13.70 -13.90
N LEU A 102 7.33 -13.44 -12.58
CA LEU A 102 6.10 -13.23 -11.83
C LEU A 102 5.56 -11.79 -12.01
N ILE A 103 6.40 -10.78 -11.80
CA ILE A 103 5.92 -9.40 -11.62
C ILE A 103 5.81 -8.59 -12.92
N LEU A 104 6.69 -8.83 -13.91
CA LEU A 104 6.70 -8.06 -15.15
C LEU A 104 5.41 -8.29 -15.97
N PRO A 105 4.91 -9.54 -16.15
CA PRO A 105 3.64 -9.75 -16.84
C PRO A 105 2.46 -9.10 -16.12
N GLN A 106 2.51 -9.00 -14.78
CA GLN A 106 1.46 -8.33 -14.02
C GLN A 106 1.49 -6.81 -14.23
N LYS A 107 2.70 -6.22 -14.33
CA LYS A 107 2.86 -4.83 -14.74
C LYS A 107 2.27 -4.58 -16.13
N ASP A 108 2.56 -5.45 -17.10
CA ASP A 108 2.03 -5.30 -18.47
C ASP A 108 0.50 -5.32 -18.53
N LYS A 109 -0.16 -6.14 -17.68
CA LYS A 109 -1.62 -6.12 -17.54
C LYS A 109 -2.13 -4.77 -17.00
N ASN A 110 -1.46 -4.22 -15.99
CA ASN A 110 -1.81 -2.91 -15.43
C ASN A 110 -1.62 -1.80 -16.46
N ASP A 111 -0.47 -1.76 -17.13
CA ASP A 111 -0.18 -0.76 -18.16
C ASP A 111 -1.21 -0.81 -19.29
N LYS A 112 -1.52 -2.02 -19.78
CA LYS A 112 -2.58 -2.21 -20.77
C LYS A 112 -3.92 -1.69 -20.29
N TRP A 113 -4.27 -1.89 -19.01
CA TRP A 113 -5.51 -1.34 -18.46
C TRP A 113 -5.52 0.19 -18.51
N PHE A 114 -4.45 0.85 -18.08
CA PHE A 114 -4.31 2.31 -18.11
C PHE A 114 -4.29 2.89 -19.52
N ASP A 115 -3.80 2.14 -20.51
CA ASP A 115 -3.74 2.56 -21.91
C ASP A 115 -5.10 2.42 -22.62
N THR A 116 -5.92 1.45 -22.25
CA THR A 116 -7.19 1.15 -22.94
C THR A 116 -8.43 1.70 -22.25
N HIS A 117 -8.32 2.22 -21.03
CA HIS A 117 -9.45 2.76 -20.28
C HIS A 117 -9.30 4.25 -20.01
N ASP A 118 -10.44 4.93 -19.94
CA ASP A 118 -10.48 6.33 -19.55
C ASP A 118 -10.01 6.50 -18.09
N LYS A 119 -8.99 7.35 -17.91
CA LYS A 119 -8.36 7.64 -16.62
C LYS A 119 -9.34 8.24 -15.60
N GLU A 120 -10.42 8.86 -16.06
CA GLU A 120 -11.47 9.39 -15.20
C GLU A 120 -12.30 8.27 -14.53
N ASN A 121 -12.35 7.09 -15.15
CA ASN A 121 -13.16 5.96 -14.69
C ASN A 121 -12.37 4.90 -13.90
N ILE A 122 -11.03 4.99 -13.88
CA ILE A 122 -10.18 4.00 -13.20
C ILE A 122 -10.31 4.13 -11.67
N ASN A 123 -10.51 3.00 -11.00
CA ASN A 123 -10.64 2.96 -9.55
C ASN A 123 -9.33 3.31 -8.80
N LYS A 124 -9.44 4.03 -7.69
CA LYS A 124 -8.33 4.42 -6.80
C LYS A 124 -7.45 3.24 -6.32
N TRP A 125 -8.03 2.06 -6.10
CA TRP A 125 -7.29 0.84 -5.73
C TRP A 125 -6.38 0.34 -6.84
N LEU A 126 -6.77 0.49 -8.11
CA LEU A 126 -5.90 0.09 -9.21
C LEU A 126 -4.67 1.00 -9.28
N TYR A 127 -4.85 2.32 -9.13
CA TYR A 127 -3.71 3.23 -9.03
C TYR A 127 -2.74 2.80 -7.92
N CYS A 128 -3.24 2.47 -6.73
CA CYS A 128 -2.38 2.05 -5.61
C CYS A 128 -1.66 0.73 -5.87
N THR A 129 -2.40 -0.32 -6.25
CA THR A 129 -1.83 -1.66 -6.43
C THR A 129 -0.91 -1.74 -7.65
N ALA A 130 -1.18 -0.98 -8.71
CA ALA A 130 -0.27 -0.86 -9.84
C ALA A 130 1.02 -0.13 -9.46
N ALA A 131 0.95 0.89 -8.60
CA ALA A 131 2.14 1.57 -8.08
C ALA A 131 3.03 0.60 -7.29
N ASP A 132 2.44 -0.25 -6.45
CA ASP A 132 3.18 -1.29 -5.72
C ASP A 132 3.83 -2.30 -6.69
N VAL A 133 3.13 -2.71 -7.76
CA VAL A 133 3.68 -3.60 -8.79
C VAL A 133 4.86 -2.95 -9.51
N ILE A 134 4.74 -1.67 -9.89
CA ILE A 134 5.83 -0.91 -10.52
C ILE A 134 7.04 -0.82 -9.58
N SER A 135 6.81 -0.62 -8.27
CA SER A 135 7.88 -0.58 -7.26
C SER A 135 8.73 -1.86 -7.27
N CYS A 136 8.08 -3.02 -7.31
CA CYS A 136 8.75 -4.31 -7.42
C CYS A 136 9.54 -4.46 -8.73
N CYS A 137 9.09 -3.84 -9.83
CA CYS A 137 9.79 -3.90 -11.12
C CYS A 137 11.08 -3.06 -11.18
N MET A 138 11.23 -2.06 -10.32
CA MET A 138 12.35 -1.10 -10.38
C MET A 138 13.73 -1.75 -10.27
N GLN A 139 13.84 -2.90 -9.60
CA GLN A 139 15.14 -3.60 -9.46
C GLN A 139 15.60 -4.32 -10.74
N PHE A 140 14.73 -4.50 -11.73
CA PHE A 140 15.04 -5.21 -12.98
C PHE A 140 15.38 -4.29 -14.14
N VAL A 141 15.42 -2.97 -13.91
CA VAL A 141 15.62 -1.97 -14.96
C VAL A 141 16.85 -1.12 -14.70
N SER A 142 17.23 -0.31 -15.70
CA SER A 142 18.31 0.66 -15.55
C SER A 142 17.98 1.67 -14.43
N LYS A 143 19.01 2.27 -13.82
CA LYS A 143 18.81 3.32 -12.80
C LYS A 143 17.94 4.47 -13.31
N THR A 144 18.12 4.86 -14.57
CA THR A 144 17.35 5.94 -15.20
C THR A 144 15.88 5.56 -15.32
N ASP A 145 15.57 4.33 -15.72
CA ASP A 145 14.18 3.88 -15.84
C ASP A 145 13.55 3.64 -14.47
N ALA A 146 14.31 3.15 -13.49
CA ALA A 146 13.88 3.07 -12.10
C ALA A 146 13.49 4.45 -11.55
N MET A 147 14.25 5.51 -11.86
CA MET A 147 13.88 6.87 -11.45
C MET A 147 12.55 7.33 -12.08
N LYS A 148 12.33 7.07 -13.37
CA LYS A 148 11.05 7.37 -14.05
C LYS A 148 9.89 6.60 -13.42
N MET A 149 10.08 5.30 -13.19
CA MET A 149 9.11 4.46 -12.48
C MET A 149 8.80 5.00 -11.08
N GLY A 150 9.81 5.44 -10.34
CA GLY A 150 9.65 6.10 -9.05
C GLY A 150 8.73 7.33 -9.10
N LEU A 151 8.82 8.15 -10.15
CA LEU A 151 7.91 9.28 -10.34
C LEU A 151 6.49 8.81 -10.69
N THR A 152 6.35 7.80 -11.54
CA THR A 152 5.04 7.21 -11.86
C THR A 152 4.32 6.67 -10.62
N ILE A 153 5.04 5.98 -9.72
CA ILE A 153 4.52 5.49 -8.43
C ILE A 153 3.94 6.63 -7.60
N LYS A 154 4.70 7.73 -7.47
CA LYS A 154 4.26 8.93 -6.74
C LYS A 154 2.96 9.48 -7.33
N ASP A 155 2.89 9.59 -8.65
CA ASP A 155 1.75 10.15 -9.35
C ASP A 155 0.51 9.26 -9.22
N HIS A 156 0.68 7.93 -9.20
CA HIS A 156 -0.40 6.99 -8.93
C HIS A 156 -0.98 7.16 -7.52
N TYR A 157 -0.14 7.20 -6.49
CA TYR A 157 -0.63 7.46 -5.13
C TYR A 157 -1.30 8.83 -5.01
N LYS A 158 -0.74 9.87 -5.63
CA LYS A 158 -1.39 11.20 -5.68
C LYS A 158 -2.75 11.15 -6.34
N LYS A 159 -2.89 10.42 -7.46
CA LYS A 159 -4.15 10.29 -8.17
C LYS A 159 -5.19 9.56 -7.31
N ALA A 160 -4.82 8.46 -6.66
CA ALA A 160 -5.69 7.78 -5.70
C ALA A 160 -6.13 8.72 -4.54
N LEU A 161 -5.19 9.47 -3.96
CA LEU A 161 -5.47 10.43 -2.88
C LEU A 161 -6.31 11.62 -3.32
N SER A 162 -6.27 11.99 -4.61
CA SER A 162 -7.17 13.03 -5.15
C SER A 162 -8.62 12.54 -5.28
N MET A 163 -8.83 11.23 -5.41
CA MET A 163 -10.14 10.61 -5.44
C MET A 163 -10.67 10.31 -4.02
N ASP A 164 -9.77 9.95 -3.11
CA ASP A 164 -10.05 9.71 -1.70
C ASP A 164 -8.84 10.09 -0.85
N SER A 165 -8.90 11.28 -0.25
CA SER A 165 -7.81 11.83 0.57
C SER A 165 -7.55 11.01 1.83
N ASN A 166 -8.49 10.16 2.23
CA ASN A 166 -8.44 9.34 3.43
C ASN A 166 -8.21 7.86 3.09
N MET A 167 -7.81 7.53 1.85
CA MET A 167 -7.49 6.15 1.50
C MET A 167 -6.23 5.70 2.24
N SER A 168 -6.41 4.98 3.36
CA SER A 168 -5.32 4.50 4.23
C SER A 168 -4.21 3.79 3.45
N TYR A 169 -4.59 2.98 2.46
CA TYR A 169 -3.66 2.25 1.61
C TYR A 169 -2.76 3.16 0.76
N ALA A 170 -3.35 4.16 0.09
CA ALA A 170 -2.61 5.14 -0.70
C ALA A 170 -1.69 6.01 0.18
N LEU A 171 -2.15 6.36 1.39
CA LEU A 171 -1.39 7.16 2.35
C LEU A 171 -0.14 6.46 2.82
N PHE A 172 -0.21 5.15 3.15
CA PHE A 172 1.01 4.43 3.53
C PHE A 172 1.94 4.21 2.32
N GLY A 173 1.39 3.97 1.12
CA GLY A 173 2.19 3.87 -0.11
C GLY A 173 2.98 5.16 -0.37
N MET A 174 2.30 6.31 -0.28
CA MET A 174 2.93 7.64 -0.36
C MET A 174 3.97 7.86 0.74
N GLY A 175 3.69 7.46 1.98
CA GLY A 175 4.64 7.58 3.08
C GLY A 175 5.92 6.79 2.85
N GLN A 176 5.83 5.56 2.35
CA GLN A 176 7.00 4.75 2.01
C GLN A 176 7.81 5.39 0.88
N TRP A 177 7.13 5.87 -0.17
CA TRP A 177 7.78 6.61 -1.26
C TRP A 177 8.54 7.84 -0.74
N LEU A 178 7.93 8.61 0.16
CA LEU A 178 8.52 9.81 0.75
C LEU A 178 9.77 9.53 1.58
N ILE A 179 9.87 8.36 2.22
CA ILE A 179 11.09 7.95 2.96
C ILE A 179 12.21 7.56 2.00
N GLN A 180 11.88 6.78 0.96
CA GLN A 180 12.88 6.20 0.07
C GLN A 180 13.38 7.17 -1.00
N ALA A 181 12.53 8.11 -1.43
CA ALA A 181 12.89 9.07 -2.47
C ALA A 181 13.94 10.09 -1.97
N PRO A 182 14.90 10.50 -2.81
CA PRO A 182 15.80 11.61 -2.49
C PRO A 182 15.04 12.92 -2.28
N GLY A 183 15.55 13.79 -1.41
CA GLY A 183 14.95 15.11 -1.16
C GLY A 183 14.78 15.95 -2.43
N ILE A 184 15.73 15.86 -3.38
CA ILE A 184 15.64 16.57 -4.67
C ILE A 184 14.46 16.12 -5.54
N ALA A 185 13.99 14.88 -5.37
CA ALA A 185 12.84 14.33 -6.08
C ALA A 185 11.52 14.58 -5.30
N GLY A 186 11.62 15.21 -4.12
CA GLY A 186 10.50 15.50 -3.22
C GLY A 186 10.29 14.46 -2.12
N GLY A 187 11.29 13.64 -1.80
CA GLY A 187 11.28 12.82 -0.58
C GLY A 187 11.29 13.69 0.68
N SER A 188 10.62 13.22 1.74
CA SER A 188 10.50 13.94 3.00
C SER A 188 10.15 12.99 4.15
N LYS A 189 11.08 12.79 5.08
CA LYS A 189 10.82 11.99 6.30
C LYS A 189 9.68 12.56 7.14
N LYS A 190 9.60 13.89 7.25
CA LYS A 190 8.50 14.57 7.94
C LYS A 190 7.16 14.31 7.25
N GLY A 191 7.11 14.50 5.93
CA GLY A 191 5.91 14.24 5.13
C GLY A 191 5.48 12.78 5.17
N ALA A 192 6.43 11.85 5.25
CA ALA A 192 6.12 10.44 5.41
C ALA A 192 5.43 10.14 6.75
N ILE A 193 5.92 10.70 7.85
CA ILE A 193 5.29 10.56 9.17
C ILE A 193 3.87 11.12 9.13
N GLU A 194 3.68 12.32 8.57
CA GLU A 194 2.35 12.94 8.41
C GLU A 194 1.40 12.04 7.59
N ALA A 195 1.90 11.44 6.50
CA ALA A 195 1.12 10.50 5.69
C ALA A 195 0.76 9.22 6.47
N PHE A 196 1.69 8.67 7.26
CA PHE A 196 1.43 7.49 8.09
C PHE A 196 0.47 7.77 9.24
N GLU A 197 0.54 8.94 9.88
CA GLU A 197 -0.42 9.38 10.90
C GLU A 197 -1.83 9.48 10.30
N LEU A 198 -1.96 10.11 9.12
CA LEU A 198 -3.25 10.20 8.43
C LEU A 198 -3.74 8.81 8.00
N SER A 199 -2.84 7.94 7.51
CA SER A 199 -3.15 6.55 7.14
C SER A 199 -3.75 5.78 8.31
N LEU A 200 -3.16 5.91 9.50
CA LEU A 200 -3.66 5.28 10.72
C LEU A 200 -5.03 5.83 11.13
N SER A 201 -5.20 7.16 11.09
CA SER A 201 -6.48 7.79 11.44
C SER A 201 -7.61 7.44 10.48
N SER A 202 -7.26 7.10 9.23
CA SER A 202 -8.21 6.75 8.18
C SER A 202 -8.37 5.24 7.97
N ALA A 203 -7.68 4.42 8.76
CA ALA A 203 -7.74 2.97 8.64
C ALA A 203 -9.14 2.43 8.99
N ARG A 204 -9.72 1.69 8.04
CA ARG A 204 -11.12 1.21 8.08
C ARG A 204 -11.29 -0.04 8.92
N ASN A 205 -10.26 -0.88 8.96
CA ASN A 205 -10.27 -2.17 9.65
C ASN A 205 -8.94 -2.44 10.38
N ASN A 206 -8.88 -3.52 11.15
CA ASN A 206 -7.69 -3.86 11.93
C ASN A 206 -6.49 -4.23 11.06
N ALA A 207 -6.70 -4.77 9.86
CA ALA A 207 -5.61 -5.07 8.94
C ALA A 207 -4.91 -3.81 8.44
N GLU A 208 -5.67 -2.78 8.04
CA GLU A 208 -5.11 -1.48 7.69
C GLU A 208 -4.41 -0.83 8.90
N ARG A 209 -5.02 -0.87 10.10
CA ARG A 209 -4.40 -0.34 11.32
C ARG A 209 -3.08 -1.04 11.64
N PHE A 210 -3.01 -2.36 11.49
CA PHE A 210 -1.79 -3.12 11.72
C PHE A 210 -0.63 -2.60 10.87
N TYR A 211 -0.81 -2.50 9.55
CA TYR A 211 0.22 -1.98 8.66
C TYR A 211 0.52 -0.49 8.90
N ALA A 212 -0.50 0.32 9.17
CA ALA A 212 -0.32 1.73 9.49
C ALA A 212 0.53 1.93 10.76
N TYR A 213 0.30 1.15 11.82
CA TYR A 213 1.14 1.18 13.02
C TYR A 213 2.57 0.72 12.74
N VAL A 214 2.76 -0.36 11.99
CA VAL A 214 4.09 -0.82 11.60
C VAL A 214 4.86 0.28 10.87
N LEU A 215 4.27 0.86 9.83
CA LEU A 215 4.94 1.86 9.00
C LEU A 215 5.15 3.18 9.73
N LEU A 216 4.17 3.63 10.53
CA LEU A 216 4.30 4.81 11.38
C LEU A 216 5.44 4.64 12.40
N SER A 217 5.57 3.45 13.01
CA SER A 217 6.69 3.16 13.92
C SER A 217 8.03 3.38 13.23
N GLN A 218 8.15 2.96 11.97
CA GLN A 218 9.38 3.10 11.20
C GLN A 218 9.61 4.53 10.71
N GLY A 219 8.53 5.28 10.42
CA GLY A 219 8.60 6.73 10.20
C GLY A 219 9.18 7.45 11.41
N TYR A 220 8.68 7.15 12.63
CA TYR A 220 9.24 7.73 13.86
C TYR A 220 10.67 7.31 14.12
N TYR A 221 11.03 6.07 13.82
CA TYR A 221 12.41 5.60 13.96
C TYR A 221 13.36 6.37 13.05
N GLU A 222 13.01 6.51 11.76
CA GLU A 222 13.75 7.32 10.77
C GLU A 222 13.83 8.81 11.13
N GLY A 223 12.84 9.31 11.88
CA GLY A 223 12.79 10.65 12.45
C GLY A 223 13.47 10.81 13.81
N ASN A 224 14.25 9.82 14.26
CA ASN A 224 14.97 9.79 15.53
C ASN A 224 14.08 9.93 16.79
N LYS A 225 12.81 9.50 16.70
CA LYS A 225 11.85 9.44 17.81
C LYS A 225 11.70 7.99 18.29
N LYS A 226 12.80 7.38 18.76
CA LYS A 226 12.87 5.93 19.03
C LYS A 226 11.86 5.41 20.06
N ASP A 227 11.62 6.14 21.15
CA ASP A 227 10.65 5.71 22.17
C ASP A 227 9.21 5.72 21.64
N VAL A 228 8.90 6.71 20.80
CA VAL A 228 7.61 6.81 20.09
C VAL A 228 7.48 5.67 19.07
N ALA A 229 8.57 5.36 18.36
CA ALA A 229 8.60 4.22 17.44
C ALA A 229 8.30 2.90 18.17
N THR A 230 8.97 2.63 19.30
CA THR A 230 8.76 1.41 20.09
C THR A 230 7.33 1.27 20.59
N SER A 231 6.78 2.33 21.21
CA SER A 231 5.39 2.31 21.69
C SER A 231 4.36 2.22 20.56
N THR A 232 4.66 2.77 19.38
CA THR A 232 3.80 2.63 18.20
C THR A 232 3.85 1.21 17.63
N LEU A 233 5.03 0.59 17.57
CA LEU A 233 5.18 -0.80 17.13
C LEU A 233 4.47 -1.78 18.08
N GLN A 234 4.47 -1.51 19.38
CA GLN A 234 3.72 -2.30 20.36
C GLN A 234 2.23 -2.36 20.03
N LYS A 235 1.62 -1.28 19.52
CA LYS A 235 0.22 -1.30 19.09
C LYS A 235 -0.03 -2.26 17.92
N ALA A 236 0.93 -2.43 17.01
CA ALA A 236 0.83 -3.44 15.95
C ALA A 236 0.93 -4.86 16.52
N ILE A 237 1.79 -5.07 17.51
CA ILE A 237 1.94 -6.34 18.24
C ILE A 237 0.64 -6.69 18.95
N ASP A 238 0.03 -5.73 19.66
CA ASP A 238 -1.22 -5.96 20.39
C ASP A 238 -2.40 -6.28 19.45
N LEU A 239 -2.41 -5.74 18.22
CA LEU A 239 -3.41 -6.07 17.20
C LEU A 239 -3.25 -7.47 16.60
N ALA A 240 -2.02 -7.98 16.53
CA ALA A 240 -1.70 -9.29 15.98
C ALA A 240 -0.60 -9.96 16.82
N PRO A 241 -0.93 -10.47 18.02
CA PRO A 241 0.06 -10.91 19.02
C PRO A 241 0.89 -12.12 18.56
N ASN A 242 0.38 -12.90 17.60
CA ASN A 242 1.08 -14.03 17.01
C ASN A 242 1.98 -13.63 15.83
N SER A 243 2.00 -12.36 15.44
CA SER A 243 2.76 -11.88 14.30
C SER A 243 4.27 -11.84 14.59
N THR A 244 5.04 -12.50 13.74
CA THR A 244 6.51 -12.48 13.74
C THR A 244 7.07 -11.22 13.09
N TYR A 245 6.29 -10.53 12.26
CA TYR A 245 6.78 -9.39 11.48
C TYR A 245 7.12 -8.14 12.34
N PRO A 246 6.25 -7.66 13.24
CA PRO A 246 6.61 -6.61 14.19
C PRO A 246 7.75 -7.04 15.14
N MET A 247 7.85 -8.34 15.48
CA MET A 247 8.98 -8.86 16.27
C MET A 247 10.30 -8.74 15.52
N PHE A 248 10.31 -9.07 14.23
CA PHE A 248 11.47 -8.87 13.36
C PHE A 248 11.87 -7.39 13.28
N ILE A 249 10.90 -6.49 13.13
CA ILE A 249 11.17 -5.05 13.13
C ILE A 249 11.73 -4.59 14.48
N LYS A 250 11.23 -5.13 15.60
CA LYS A 250 11.77 -4.86 16.92
C LYS A 250 13.24 -5.30 17.02
N LEU A 251 13.57 -6.49 16.53
CA LEU A 251 14.95 -6.99 16.45
C LEU A 251 15.86 -6.03 15.66
N LEU A 252 15.41 -5.54 14.51
CA LEU A 252 16.15 -4.53 13.73
C LEU A 252 16.37 -3.25 14.54
N ASN A 253 15.30 -2.70 15.13
CA ASN A 253 15.33 -1.46 15.89
C ASN A 253 16.28 -1.55 17.11
N ASP A 254 16.25 -2.67 17.83
CA ASP A 254 17.13 -2.97 18.98
C ASP A 254 18.61 -3.02 18.56
N ASN A 255 18.87 -3.37 17.29
CA ASN A 255 20.21 -3.40 16.69
C ASN A 255 20.58 -2.12 15.93
N ASN A 256 19.85 -1.03 16.16
CA ASN A 256 20.06 0.28 15.52
C ASN A 256 19.83 0.32 14.00
N TYR A 257 18.95 -0.53 13.48
CA TYR A 257 18.51 -0.51 12.09
C TYR A 257 17.03 -0.20 11.99
N SER A 258 16.65 0.68 11.05
CA SER A 258 15.27 0.75 10.59
C SER A 258 15.00 -0.33 9.55
N LEU A 259 13.72 -0.60 9.31
CA LEU A 259 13.26 -1.43 8.20
C LEU A 259 13.76 -0.92 6.84
N TYR A 260 13.76 0.39 6.62
CA TYR A 260 14.19 0.98 5.35
C TYR A 260 15.71 0.85 5.12
N TYR A 261 16.50 1.03 6.18
CA TYR A 261 17.94 0.76 6.12
C TYR A 261 18.20 -0.73 5.87
N TYR A 262 17.44 -1.60 6.54
CA TYR A 262 17.51 -3.05 6.33
C TYR A 262 17.27 -3.45 4.88
N ILE A 263 16.19 -2.99 4.25
CA ILE A 263 15.82 -3.35 2.87
C ILE A 263 16.96 -3.08 1.88
N THR A 264 17.72 -2.01 2.07
CA THR A 264 18.82 -1.61 1.18
C THR A 264 20.19 -2.23 1.55
N HIS A 265 20.30 -2.89 2.71
CA HIS A 265 21.54 -3.46 3.23
C HIS A 265 21.34 -4.90 3.74
N ARG A 266 20.34 -5.59 3.20
CA ARG A 266 19.82 -6.86 3.74
C ARG A 266 20.91 -7.91 3.95
N GLU A 267 21.64 -8.29 2.91
CA GLU A 267 22.68 -9.35 2.99
C GLU A 267 23.72 -9.07 4.09
N LYS A 268 24.11 -7.79 4.25
CA LYS A 268 25.06 -7.36 5.28
C LYS A 268 24.48 -7.50 6.69
N ILE A 269 23.20 -7.18 6.85
CA ILE A 269 22.51 -7.23 8.14
C ILE A 269 22.17 -8.67 8.52
N ASP A 270 21.66 -9.47 7.58
CA ASP A 270 21.36 -10.90 7.76
C ASP A 270 22.60 -11.64 8.29
N LYS A 271 23.76 -11.43 7.62
CA LYS A 271 25.04 -11.98 8.06
C LYS A 271 25.44 -11.55 9.48
N LYS A 272 25.15 -10.31 9.87
CA LYS A 272 25.52 -9.76 11.18
C LYS A 272 24.58 -10.22 12.29
N LEU A 273 23.31 -10.43 11.98
CA LEU A 273 22.28 -10.83 12.94
C LEU A 273 22.07 -12.35 12.99
N HIS A 274 22.69 -13.11 12.09
CA HIS A 274 22.55 -14.57 11.98
C HIS A 274 21.09 -15.00 11.77
N ILE A 275 20.40 -14.29 10.89
CA ILE A 275 19.01 -14.55 10.47
C ILE A 275 18.94 -14.98 9.01
#